data_AF-A0A940QMC7-F1
#
_entry.id   AF-A0A940QMC7-F1
#
_cell.length_a   1.000
_cell.length_b   1.000
_cell.length_c   1.000
_cell.angle_alpha   90.00
_cell.angle_beta   90.00
_cell.angle_gamma   90.00
#
_symmetry.space_group_name_H-M   'P 1'
#
loop_
_entity.id
_entity.type
_entity.pdbx_description
1 polymer ?
#
loop_
_entity_poly.entity_id
_entity_poly.type
_entity_poly.pdbx_seq_one_letter_code
_entity_poly.pdbx_strand_id
1 'polypeptide(L)'
;MTSRPRVARTVQIGLVAAGIVLFGTLVRKVGIDRLVADLRGFGFAIIGVIAFELIIDACNTKAWRKTLPRDAPLGFWLLFWVRQAGVAINQLTPTATVGGEVAKAVLLRPRLAVPITAASLVAARMSYALGQAVLVLLGLSAILGRTRHAPE
;
A
#
# COMPACT_ATOMS: atom_id res chain seq x y z
N MET A 1 -10.25 -29.97 -16.12
CA MET A 1 -9.97 -28.87 -17.07
C MET A 1 -11.26 -28.61 -17.84
N THR A 2 -11.79 -27.42 -18.15
CA THR A 2 -11.49 -26.00 -17.93
C THR A 2 -12.67 -25.25 -18.58
N SER A 3 -13.61 -24.70 -17.80
CA SER A 3 -14.68 -23.83 -18.35
C SER A 3 -14.93 -22.58 -17.50
N ARG A 4 -13.99 -22.23 -16.61
CA ARG A 4 -14.09 -21.05 -15.72
C ARG A 4 -13.42 -19.73 -16.19
N PRO A 5 -12.60 -19.64 -17.26
CA PRO A 5 -11.90 -18.38 -17.55
C PRO A 5 -12.77 -17.29 -18.22
N ARG A 6 -13.83 -17.68 -18.95
CA ARG A 6 -14.67 -16.71 -19.69
C ARG A 6 -15.60 -15.92 -18.78
N VAL A 7 -16.28 -16.58 -17.84
CA VAL A 7 -17.20 -15.92 -16.89
C VAL A 7 -16.45 -14.94 -15.99
N ALA A 8 -15.30 -15.34 -15.44
CA ALA A 8 -14.45 -14.47 -14.63
C ALA A 8 -13.98 -13.23 -15.41
N ARG A 9 -13.57 -13.41 -16.68
CA ARG A 9 -13.16 -12.30 -17.55
C ARG A 9 -14.33 -11.37 -17.88
N THR A 10 -15.52 -11.88 -18.17
CA THR A 10 -16.71 -11.05 -18.44
C THR A 10 -17.11 -10.25 -17.22
N VAL A 11 -17.13 -10.86 -16.02
CA VAL A 11 -17.40 -10.16 -14.77
C VAL A 11 -16.34 -9.09 -14.49
N GLN A 12 -15.06 -9.40 -14.70
CA GLN A 12 -13.98 -8.44 -14.55
C GLN A 12 -14.14 -7.24 -15.48
N ILE A 13 -14.45 -7.47 -16.76
CA ILE A 13 -14.69 -6.40 -17.74
C ILE A 13 -15.91 -5.56 -17.32
N GLY A 14 -16.99 -6.22 -16.88
CA GLY A 14 -18.18 -5.54 -16.37
C GLY A 14 -17.88 -4.64 -15.17
N LEU A 15 -17.09 -5.13 -14.21
CA LEU A 15 -16.65 -4.36 -13.04
C LEU A 15 -15.75 -3.18 -13.43
N VAL A 16 -14.81 -3.38 -14.36
CA VAL A 16 -13.96 -2.30 -14.87
C VAL A 16 -14.80 -1.23 -15.57
N ALA A 17 -15.74 -1.63 -16.42
CA ALA A 17 -16.65 -0.71 -17.10
C ALA A 17 -17.51 0.06 -16.09
N ALA A 18 -18.08 -0.63 -15.09
CA ALA A 18 -18.84 0.00 -14.01
C ALA A 18 -17.97 1.01 -13.22
N GLY A 19 -16.72 0.66 -12.93
CA GLY A 19 -15.76 1.54 -12.27
C GLY A 19 -15.45 2.80 -13.09
N ILE A 20 -15.27 2.65 -14.41
CA ILE A 20 -15.05 3.79 -15.32
C ILE A 20 -16.28 4.70 -15.36
N VAL A 21 -17.48 4.12 -15.48
CA VAL A 21 -18.73 4.89 -15.48
C VAL A 21 -18.91 5.63 -14.16
N LEU A 22 -18.66 4.96 -13.03
CA LEU A 22 -18.73 5.57 -11.69
C LEU A 22 -17.71 6.71 -11.55
N PHE A 23 -16.46 6.50 -11.98
CA PHE A 23 -15.42 7.52 -11.95
C PHE A 23 -15.80 8.73 -12.80
N GLY A 24 -16.26 8.51 -14.04
CA GLY A 24 -16.71 9.58 -14.93
C GLY A 24 -17.90 10.35 -14.38
N THR A 25 -18.86 9.69 -13.73
CA THR A 25 -19.98 10.37 -13.06
C THR A 25 -19.51 11.18 -11.85
N LEU A 26 -18.53 10.70 -11.09
CA LEU A 26 -17.93 11.44 -9.98
C LEU A 26 -17.22 12.70 -10.46
N VAL A 27 -16.37 12.58 -11.50
CA VAL A 27 -15.68 13.72 -12.12
C VAL A 27 -16.68 14.74 -12.65
N ARG A 28 -17.76 14.30 -13.30
CA ARG A 28 -18.81 15.21 -13.79
C ARG A 28 -19.56 15.90 -12.65
N LYS A 29 -19.83 15.21 -11.54
CA LYS A 29 -20.50 15.80 -10.36
C LYS A 29 -19.62 16.83 -9.66
N VAL A 30 -18.32 16.58 -9.54
CA VAL A 30 -17.37 17.52 -8.93
C VAL A 30 -17.11 18.71 -9.88
N GLY A 31 -17.04 18.45 -11.18
CA GLY A 31 -16.67 19.41 -12.22
C GLY A 31 -15.16 19.42 -12.43
N ILE A 32 -14.72 19.28 -13.70
CA ILE A 32 -13.30 19.17 -14.02
C ILE A 32 -12.52 20.45 -13.71
N ASP A 33 -13.14 21.61 -13.87
CA ASP A 33 -12.51 22.91 -13.59
C ASP A 33 -12.20 23.08 -12.10
N ARG A 34 -13.10 22.60 -11.22
CA ARG A 34 -12.87 22.60 -9.77
C ARG A 34 -11.75 21.64 -9.38
N LEU A 35 -11.75 20.43 -9.93
CA LEU A 35 -10.66 19.47 -9.75
C LEU A 35 -9.30 20.06 -10.14
N VAL A 36 -9.21 20.72 -11.30
CA VAL A 36 -7.97 21.34 -11.76
C VAL A 36 -7.57 22.52 -10.86
N ALA A 37 -8.52 23.33 -10.42
CA ALA A 37 -8.25 24.44 -9.49
C ALA A 37 -7.72 23.93 -8.14
N ASP A 38 -8.33 22.88 -7.58
CA ASP A 38 -7.90 22.27 -6.32
C ASP A 38 -6.50 21.63 -6.45
N LEU A 39 -6.24 20.94 -7.58
CA LEU A 39 -4.92 20.37 -7.87
C LEU A 39 -3.85 21.45 -8.01
N ARG A 40 -4.18 22.60 -8.62
CA ARG A 40 -3.28 23.76 -8.68
C ARG A 40 -3.04 24.38 -7.30
N GLY A 41 -4.07 24.42 -6.44
CA GLY A 41 -3.97 24.87 -5.05
C GLY A 41 -3.05 23.98 -4.20
N PHE A 42 -2.96 22.69 -4.52
CA PHE A 42 -2.05 21.75 -3.87
C PHE A 42 -0.56 22.10 -4.13
N GLY A 43 -0.25 22.65 -5.30
CA GLY A 43 1.05 23.24 -5.64
C GLY A 43 2.26 22.42 -5.19
N PHE A 44 3.19 23.05 -4.46
CA PHE A 44 4.40 22.41 -3.92
C PHE A 44 4.16 21.54 -2.68
N ALA A 45 2.95 21.53 -2.09
CA ALA A 45 2.65 20.70 -0.93
C ALA A 45 2.79 19.20 -1.23
N ILE A 46 2.67 18.80 -2.50
CA ILE A 46 2.91 17.43 -2.96
C ILE A 46 4.33 16.95 -2.62
N ILE A 47 5.33 17.84 -2.61
CA ILE A 47 6.70 17.50 -2.22
C ILE A 47 6.75 17.10 -0.74
N GLY A 48 6.02 17.82 0.12
CA GLY A 48 5.91 17.50 1.54
C GLY A 48 5.23 16.14 1.77
N VAL A 49 4.15 15.86 1.02
CA VAL A 49 3.45 14.57 1.07
C VAL A 49 4.37 13.43 0.62
N ILE A 50 5.09 13.60 -0.49
CA ILE A 50 6.06 12.62 -0.98
C ILE A 50 7.18 12.40 0.04
N ALA A 51 7.76 13.48 0.58
CA ALA A 51 8.82 13.38 1.58
C ALA A 51 8.35 12.65 2.84
N PHE A 52 7.13 12.93 3.29
CA PHE A 52 6.53 12.25 4.43
C PHE A 52 6.32 10.75 4.16
N GLU A 53 5.81 10.40 2.99
CA GLU A 53 5.66 8.99 2.57
C GLU A 53 7.02 8.28 2.51
N LEU A 54 8.06 8.94 1.99
CA LEU A 54 9.41 8.38 1.96
C LEU A 54 9.98 8.13 3.36
N ILE A 55 9.66 8.99 4.33
CA ILE A 55 10.03 8.80 5.74
C ILE A 55 9.30 7.57 6.32
N ILE A 56 8.00 7.44 6.07
CA ILE A 56 7.20 6.29 6.48
C ILE A 56 7.79 5.00 5.87
N ASP A 57 8.12 5.02 4.59
CA ASP A 57 8.72 3.87 3.91
C ASP A 57 10.13 3.55 4.40
N ALA A 58 10.92 4.55 4.79
CA ALA A 58 12.21 4.34 5.42
C ALA A 58 12.03 3.63 6.79
N CYS A 59 11.06 4.05 7.59
CA CYS A 59 10.70 3.39 8.85
C CYS A 59 10.24 1.95 8.63
N ASN A 60 9.35 1.71 7.65
CA ASN A 60 8.91 0.37 7.30
C ASN A 60 10.04 -0.51 6.77
N THR A 61 11.00 0.08 6.03
CA THR A 61 12.19 -0.64 5.56
C THR A 61 13.09 -1.03 6.75
N LYS A 62 13.28 -0.14 7.72
CA LYS A 62 14.01 -0.45 8.96
C LYS A 62 13.32 -1.59 9.73
N ALA A 63 11.99 -1.55 9.84
CA ALA A 63 11.20 -2.60 10.49
C ALA A 63 11.32 -3.94 9.73
N TRP A 64 11.17 -3.93 8.40
CA TRP A 64 11.34 -5.11 7.57
C TRP A 64 12.74 -5.70 7.71
N ARG A 65 13.79 -4.87 7.73
CA ARG A 65 15.16 -5.33 7.95
C ARG A 65 15.33 -6.11 9.25
N LYS A 66 14.59 -5.78 10.32
CA LYS A 66 14.61 -6.52 11.59
C LYS A 66 13.96 -7.90 11.53
N THR A 67 13.14 -8.17 10.50
CA THR A 67 12.50 -9.48 10.28
C THR A 67 13.35 -10.43 9.43
N LEU A 68 14.44 -9.92 8.84
CA LEU A 68 15.40 -10.73 8.10
C LEU A 68 16.39 -11.41 9.05
N PRO A 69 17.03 -12.53 8.64
CA PRO A 69 18.13 -13.12 9.39
C PRO A 69 19.23 -12.09 9.69
N ARG A 70 19.85 -12.19 10.87
CA ARG A 70 20.86 -11.22 11.35
C ARG A 70 22.11 -11.15 10.46
N ASP A 71 22.43 -12.27 9.82
CA ASP A 71 23.57 -12.50 8.94
C ASP A 71 23.26 -12.21 7.46
N ALA A 72 22.03 -11.79 7.13
CA ALA A 72 21.67 -11.49 5.75
C ALA A 72 22.52 -10.32 5.19
N PRO A 73 23.20 -10.49 4.04
CA PRO A 73 24.09 -9.47 3.46
C PRO A 73 23.31 -8.38 2.71
N LEU A 74 22.30 -7.79 3.36
CA LEU A 74 21.35 -6.86 2.76
C LEU A 74 21.50 -5.46 3.37
N GLY A 75 21.94 -4.52 2.53
CA GLY A 75 22.02 -3.10 2.90
C GLY A 75 20.64 -2.43 2.98
N PHE A 76 20.54 -1.37 3.77
CA PHE A 76 19.29 -0.62 3.95
C PHE A 76 18.74 -0.07 2.63
N TRP A 77 19.59 0.59 1.82
CA TRP A 77 19.16 1.22 0.58
C TRP A 77 18.68 0.21 -0.47
N LEU A 78 19.31 -0.97 -0.53
CA LEU A 78 18.82 -2.05 -1.38
C LEU A 78 17.40 -2.45 -0.98
N LEU A 79 17.15 -2.68 0.32
CA LEU A 79 15.83 -3.03 0.81
C LEU A 79 14.80 -1.92 0.59
N PHE A 80 15.21 -0.66 0.74
CA PHE A 80 14.36 0.50 0.50
C PHE A 80 13.88 0.54 -0.96
N TRP A 81 14.79 0.43 -1.93
CA TRP A 81 14.43 0.43 -3.34
C TRP A 81 13.65 -0.80 -3.77
N VAL A 82 13.97 -1.98 -3.24
CA VAL A 82 13.19 -3.19 -3.46
C VAL A 82 11.76 -3.03 -2.93
N ARG A 83 11.60 -2.41 -1.76
CA ARG A 83 10.29 -2.08 -1.22
C ARG A 83 9.54 -1.12 -2.13
N GLN A 84 10.19 -0.03 -2.59
CA GLN A 84 9.58 0.93 -3.51
C GLN A 84 9.10 0.27 -4.81
N ALA A 85 9.91 -0.61 -5.40
CA ALA A 85 9.51 -1.38 -6.58
C ALA A 85 8.26 -2.24 -6.29
N GLY A 86 8.22 -2.92 -5.14
CA GLY A 86 7.06 -3.70 -4.73
C GLY A 86 5.81 -2.85 -4.49
N VAL A 87 5.95 -1.66 -3.88
CA VAL A 87 4.85 -0.71 -3.67
C VAL A 87 4.34 -0.21 -5.01
N ALA A 88 5.22 0.24 -5.90
CA ALA A 88 4.85 0.70 -7.24
C ALA A 88 4.05 -0.38 -8.01
N ILE A 89 4.50 -1.63 -7.97
CA ILE A 89 3.79 -2.75 -8.61
C ILE A 89 2.40 -2.95 -7.97
N ASN A 90 2.30 -2.90 -6.64
CA ASN A 90 1.02 -3.05 -5.95
C ASN A 90 0.03 -1.92 -6.24
N GLN A 91 0.52 -0.70 -6.46
CA GLN A 91 -0.32 0.46 -6.77
C GLN A 91 -0.72 0.54 -8.24
N LEU A 92 0.16 0.09 -9.15
CA LEU A 92 -0.05 0.18 -10.60
C LEU A 92 -0.75 -1.05 -11.20
N THR A 93 -0.61 -2.22 -10.57
CA THR A 93 -1.15 -3.47 -11.12
C THR A 93 -2.41 -3.92 -10.38
N PRO A 94 -3.45 -4.40 -11.09
CA PRO A 94 -4.68 -4.92 -10.50
C PRO A 94 -4.48 -6.35 -9.97
N THR A 95 -3.34 -6.64 -9.33
CA THR A 95 -2.95 -7.99 -8.88
C THR A 95 -3.17 -8.22 -7.38
N ALA A 96 -4.01 -7.40 -6.75
CA ALA A 96 -4.42 -7.53 -5.34
C ALA A 96 -3.25 -7.70 -4.36
N THR A 97 -2.34 -6.73 -4.32
CA THR A 97 -1.15 -6.66 -3.43
C THR A 97 -0.13 -7.83 -3.50
N VAL A 98 -0.45 -8.90 -4.24
CA VAL A 98 0.41 -10.09 -4.38
C VAL A 98 1.59 -9.79 -5.29
N GLY A 99 1.37 -9.06 -6.40
CA GLY A 99 2.41 -8.80 -7.40
C GLY A 99 3.66 -8.14 -6.83
N GLY A 100 3.49 -7.17 -5.93
CA GLY A 100 4.58 -6.46 -5.28
C GLY A 100 5.37 -7.33 -4.29
N GLU A 101 4.72 -8.27 -3.60
CA GLU A 101 5.44 -9.19 -2.70
C GLU A 101 6.27 -10.21 -3.49
N VAL A 102 5.71 -10.74 -4.59
CA VAL A 102 6.45 -11.60 -5.52
C VAL A 102 7.64 -10.85 -6.11
N ALA A 103 7.45 -9.58 -6.51
CA ALA A 103 8.52 -8.76 -7.05
C ALA A 103 9.67 -8.56 -6.04
N LYS A 104 9.37 -8.30 -4.77
CA LYS A 104 10.41 -8.19 -3.72
C LYS A 104 11.20 -9.49 -3.58
N ALA A 105 10.53 -10.63 -3.55
CA ALA A 105 11.17 -11.94 -3.46
C ALA A 105 12.07 -12.21 -4.69
N VAL A 106 11.60 -11.87 -5.89
CA VAL A 106 12.37 -12.02 -7.13
C VAL A 106 13.59 -11.09 -7.15
N LEU A 107 13.45 -9.85 -6.71
CA LEU A 107 14.56 -8.88 -6.68
C LEU A 107 15.65 -9.25 -5.66
N LEU A 108 15.27 -9.91 -4.56
CA LEU A 108 16.21 -10.36 -3.52
C LEU A 108 16.76 -11.76 -3.75
N ARG A 109 16.18 -12.55 -4.67
CA ARG A 109 16.63 -13.92 -4.99
C ARG A 109 18.15 -14.09 -5.19
N PRO A 110 18.92 -13.14 -5.76
CA PRO A 110 20.35 -13.36 -5.98
C PRO A 110 21.17 -13.25 -4.68
N ARG A 111 20.58 -12.73 -3.60
CA ARG A 111 21.25 -12.42 -2.32
C ARG A 111 20.64 -13.14 -1.13
N LEU A 112 19.40 -13.62 -1.25
CA LEU A 112 18.69 -14.32 -0.18
C LEU A 112 17.73 -15.35 -0.78
N ALA A 113 17.65 -16.52 -0.14
CA ALA A 113 16.74 -17.58 -0.57
C ALA A 113 15.27 -17.09 -0.54
N VAL A 114 14.51 -17.49 -1.55
CA VAL A 114 13.10 -17.08 -1.70
C VAL A 114 12.23 -17.47 -0.50
N PRO A 115 12.34 -18.69 0.09
CA PRO A 115 11.54 -19.05 1.26
C PRO A 115 11.82 -18.17 2.48
N ILE A 116 13.09 -17.82 2.71
CA ILE A 116 13.50 -16.94 3.81
C ILE A 116 12.95 -15.53 3.60
N THR A 117 13.06 -15.03 2.37
CA THR A 117 12.50 -13.72 2.00
C THR A 117 10.98 -13.69 2.20
N ALA A 118 10.28 -14.74 1.76
CA ALA A 118 8.82 -14.85 1.91
C ALA A 118 8.40 -14.89 3.39
N ALA A 119 9.10 -15.67 4.23
CA ALA A 119 8.84 -15.71 5.67
C ALA A 119 9.02 -14.32 6.33
N SER A 120 10.09 -13.62 5.97
CA SER A 120 10.34 -12.24 6.43
C SER A 120 9.25 -11.26 5.97
N LEU A 121 8.79 -11.36 4.72
CA LEU A 121 7.70 -10.52 4.20
C LEU A 121 6.39 -10.76 4.95
N VAL A 122 6.05 -12.03 5.23
CA VAL A 122 4.87 -12.38 6.04
C VAL A 122 4.99 -11.81 7.45
N ALA A 123 6.14 -11.99 8.11
CA ALA A 123 6.38 -11.43 9.44
C ALA A 123 6.24 -9.90 9.45
N ALA A 124 6.82 -9.21 8.46
CA ALA A 124 6.70 -7.76 8.33
C ALA A 124 5.24 -7.30 8.12
N ARG A 125 4.46 -8.03 7.31
CA ARG A 125 3.04 -7.75 7.08
C ARG A 125 2.20 -7.95 8.34
N MET A 126 2.48 -8.99 9.13
CA MET A 126 1.79 -9.22 10.40
C MET A 126 2.14 -8.16 11.44
N SER A 127 3.42 -7.75 11.52
CA SER A 127 3.83 -6.65 12.39
C SER A 127 3.13 -5.33 12.01
N TYR A 128 3.02 -5.05 10.72
CA TYR A 128 2.32 -3.87 10.23
C TYR A 128 0.82 -3.92 10.56
N ALA A 129 0.15 -5.04 10.28
CA ALA A 129 -1.27 -5.23 10.57
C ALA A 129 -1.58 -5.11 12.08
N LEU A 130 -0.72 -5.69 12.93
CA LEU A 130 -0.86 -5.57 14.38
C LEU A 130 -0.68 -4.12 14.85
N GLY A 131 0.32 -3.41 14.33
CA GLY A 131 0.53 -2.00 14.63
C GLY A 131 -0.67 -1.14 14.24
N GLN A 132 -1.24 -1.38 13.05
CA GLN A 132 -2.47 -0.71 12.61
C GLN A 132 -3.65 -1.02 13.53
N ALA A 133 -3.85 -2.29 13.90
CA ALA A 133 -4.95 -2.68 14.78
C ALA A 133 -4.85 -1.98 16.15
N VAL A 134 -3.66 -1.94 16.75
CA VAL A 134 -3.43 -1.25 18.02
C VAL A 134 -3.73 0.25 17.89
N LEU A 135 -3.22 0.92 16.85
CA LEU A 135 -3.48 2.35 16.65
C LEU A 135 -4.96 2.66 16.42
N VAL A 136 -5.67 1.82 15.65
CA VAL A 136 -7.11 1.96 15.44
C VAL A 136 -7.87 1.82 16.75
N LEU A 137 -7.54 0.82 17.57
CA LEU A 137 -8.17 0.61 18.88
C LEU A 137 -7.92 1.78 19.84
N LEU A 138 -6.69 2.29 19.88
CA LEU A 138 -6.34 3.45 20.71
C LEU A 138 -7.07 4.72 20.24
N GLY A 139 -7.09 4.97 18.93
CA GLY A 139 -7.80 6.10 18.34
C GLY A 139 -9.29 6.05 18.63
N LEU A 140 -9.92 4.88 18.48
CA LEU A 140 -11.33 4.69 18.80
C LEU A 140 -11.61 4.91 20.28
N SER A 141 -10.75 4.39 21.16
CA SER A 141 -10.87 4.58 22.61
C SER A 141 -10.76 6.06 23.01
N ALA A 142 -9.83 6.80 22.40
CA ALA A 142 -9.67 8.23 22.63
C ALA A 142 -10.89 9.05 22.15
N ILE A 143 -11.46 8.71 21.00
CA ILE A 143 -12.68 9.35 20.48
C ILE A 143 -13.86 9.10 21.42
N LEU A 144 -14.08 7.84 21.82
CA LEU A 144 -15.18 7.47 22.72
C LEU A 144 -15.03 8.11 24.11
N GLY A 145 -13.80 8.24 24.60
CA GLY A 145 -13.51 8.98 25.83
C GLY A 145 -13.86 10.45 25.71
N ARG A 146 -13.55 11.09 24.57
CA ARG A 146 -13.88 12.50 24.32
C ARG A 146 -15.38 12.74 24.22
N THR A 147 -16.14 11.86 23.55
CA THR A 147 -17.60 12.00 23.44
C THR A 147 -18.33 11.82 24.77
N ARG A 148 -17.75 11.09 25.73
CA ARG A 148 -18.31 10.93 27.08
C ARG A 148 -18.06 12.13 28.00
N HIS A 149 -17.15 13.02 27.63
CA HIS A 149 -16.76 14.21 28.40
C HIS A 149 -17.17 15.54 27.73
N ALA A 150 -18.01 15.51 26.69
CA ALA A 150 -18.59 16.74 26.15
C ALA A 150 -19.69 17.23 27.12
N PRO A 151 -19.53 18.39 27.78
CA PRO A 151 -20.63 19.01 28.50
C PRO A 151 -21.70 19.47 27.50
N GLU A 152 -22.97 19.25 27.83
CA GLU A 152 -24.12 19.86 27.13
C GLU A 152 -24.12 21.39 27.26
#